data_AF-A0A383F706-F1
#
_entry.id   AF-A0A383F706-F1
#
_cell.length_a   1.000
_cell.length_b   1.000
_cell.length_c   1.000
_cell.angle_alpha   90.00
_cell.angle_beta   90.00
_cell.angle_gamma   90.00
#
_symmetry.space_group_name_H-M   'P 1'
#
loop_
_entity.id
_entity.type
_entity.pdbx_description
1 polymer ?
#
loop_
_entity_poly.entity_id
_entity_poly.type
_entity_poly.pdbx_seq_one_letter_code
_entity_poly.pdbx_strand_id
1 'polypeptide(L)'
;YVISRFRKGKLAFSIEATKKLLTIRNKTFPNESAFVAWLDAQGFDEETRTRILEGVPATKKEAEDVLVALNLANGTTLWKASLKGIPTGRTSSATPCVADGRVYAVGSNRVFCIEAKTGKPVWDVPVDSKGVASSILVEDGKVVSLIGRLTAFDATTGKTLWVSKDLSGNRASPVVWKQGKRKMIVCNSSRSVVGVDLANGEIVWEAPAGGSSTPVPSGELLIVHAK
;
A
#
# COMPACT_ATOMS: atom_id res chain seq x y z
N TYR A 1 23.95 29.18 15.42
CA TYR A 1 22.48 29.16 15.24
C TYR A 1 21.88 27.79 14.88
N VAL A 2 22.64 26.77 14.44
CA VAL A 2 22.06 25.46 14.03
C VAL A 2 21.96 24.41 15.15
N ILE A 3 22.65 24.60 16.28
CA ILE A 3 22.71 23.60 17.36
C ILE A 3 21.40 23.55 18.19
N SER A 4 20.63 24.64 18.25
CA SER A 4 19.42 24.71 19.11
C SER A 4 18.18 24.02 18.52
N ARG A 5 18.18 23.66 17.22
CA ARG A 5 17.06 22.95 16.59
C ARG A 5 17.13 21.43 16.73
N PHE A 6 18.27 20.90 17.18
CA PHE A 6 18.45 19.47 17.47
C PHE A 6 18.69 19.25 18.96
N ARG A 7 17.71 19.59 19.81
CA ARG A 7 17.72 19.04 21.17
C ARG A 7 17.59 17.53 21.02
N LYS A 8 18.61 16.77 21.43
CA LYS A 8 18.53 15.32 21.62
C LYS A 8 17.29 15.09 22.48
N GLY A 9 16.21 14.58 21.88
CA GLY A 9 15.00 14.30 22.65
C GLY A 9 15.40 13.47 23.86
N LYS A 10 14.84 13.74 25.04
CA LYS A 10 15.20 13.01 26.27
C LYS A 10 15.12 11.47 26.12
N LEU A 11 14.37 11.02 25.11
CA LEU A 11 14.15 9.63 24.75
C LEU A 11 15.07 9.11 23.62
N ALA A 12 15.98 9.90 23.06
CA ALA A 12 16.83 9.47 21.95
C ALA A 12 18.06 8.69 22.44
N PHE A 13 18.30 7.51 21.86
CA PHE A 13 19.54 6.78 22.05
C PHE A 13 20.76 7.57 21.56
N SER A 14 21.97 7.20 22.01
CA SER A 14 23.21 7.75 21.45
C SER A 14 23.32 7.41 19.95
N ILE A 15 24.12 8.19 19.20
CA ILE A 15 24.37 7.91 17.77
C ILE A 15 24.99 6.52 17.61
N GLU A 16 25.92 6.15 18.50
CA GLU A 16 26.56 4.84 18.49
C GLU A 16 25.56 3.71 18.74
N ALA A 17 24.72 3.84 19.77
CA ALA A 17 23.69 2.85 20.05
C ALA A 17 22.68 2.73 18.92
N THR A 18 22.31 3.86 18.32
CA THR A 18 21.44 3.89 17.13
C THR A 18 22.06 3.14 15.96
N LYS A 19 23.37 3.32 15.69
CA LYS A 19 24.07 2.59 14.62
C LYS A 19 24.05 1.07 14.85
N LYS A 20 24.32 0.62 16.08
CA LYS A 20 24.26 -0.81 16.46
C LYS A 20 22.84 -1.37 16.33
N LEU A 21 21.82 -0.64 16.77
CA LEU A 21 20.42 -1.08 16.64
C LEU A 21 19.94 -1.13 15.18
N LEU A 22 20.42 -0.22 14.33
CA LEU A 22 20.06 -0.21 12.91
C LEU A 22 20.54 -1.45 12.15
N THR A 23 21.62 -2.12 12.60
CA THR A 23 22.08 -3.38 11.96
C THR A 23 21.11 -4.54 12.16
N ILE A 24 20.21 -4.45 13.15
CA ILE A 24 19.21 -5.47 13.47
C ILE A 24 17.76 -4.99 13.25
N ARG A 25 17.54 -3.88 12.53
CA ARG A 25 16.24 -3.20 12.38
C ARG A 25 15.08 -4.11 11.92
N ASN A 26 15.36 -5.25 11.30
CA ASN A 26 14.36 -6.24 10.85
C ASN A 26 14.71 -7.67 11.29
N LYS A 27 15.58 -7.84 12.29
CA LYS A 27 15.98 -9.16 12.77
C LYS A 27 14.98 -9.67 13.79
N THR A 28 14.54 -10.91 13.60
CA THR A 28 13.80 -11.67 14.63
C THR A 28 14.77 -12.61 15.33
N PHE A 29 14.84 -12.55 16.65
CA PHE A 29 15.60 -13.52 17.44
C PHE A 29 14.75 -14.76 17.69
N PRO A 30 15.35 -15.95 17.78
CA PRO A 30 14.60 -17.20 17.99
C PRO A 30 13.88 -17.24 19.35
N ASN A 31 14.41 -16.55 20.36
CA ASN A 31 13.84 -16.41 21.69
C ASN A 31 14.45 -15.19 22.41
N GLU A 32 13.91 -14.87 23.60
CA GLU A 32 14.38 -13.77 24.45
C GLU A 32 15.85 -13.95 24.85
N SER A 33 16.28 -15.15 25.24
CA SER A 33 17.66 -15.42 25.64
C SER A 33 18.67 -15.10 24.54
N ALA A 34 18.37 -15.41 23.28
CA ALA A 34 19.22 -15.08 22.15
C ALA A 34 19.28 -13.57 21.88
N PHE A 35 18.19 -12.85 22.14
CA PHE A 35 18.17 -11.38 22.06
C PHE A 35 19.01 -10.76 23.18
N VAL A 36 18.84 -11.22 24.42
CA VAL A 36 19.61 -10.76 25.59
C VAL A 36 21.11 -11.03 25.39
N ALA A 37 21.49 -12.23 24.93
CA ALA A 37 22.89 -12.55 24.65
C ALA A 37 23.51 -11.63 23.59
N TRP A 38 22.75 -11.29 22.54
CA TRP A 38 23.21 -10.30 21.56
C TRP A 38 23.35 -8.91 22.17
N LEU A 39 22.39 -8.49 22.99
CA LEU A 39 22.36 -7.19 23.65
C LEU A 39 23.57 -7.01 24.58
N ASP A 40 23.87 -8.03 25.39
CA ASP A 40 24.99 -8.04 26.32
C ASP A 40 26.33 -7.96 25.57
N ALA A 41 26.43 -8.58 24.39
CA ALA A 41 27.61 -8.50 23.53
C ALA A 41 27.83 -7.10 22.89
N GLN A 42 26.86 -6.19 22.94
CA GLN A 42 26.99 -4.85 22.33
C GLN A 42 27.70 -3.82 23.21
N GLY A 43 27.86 -4.11 24.52
CA GLY A 43 28.47 -3.20 25.49
C GLY A 43 27.67 -1.92 25.71
N PHE A 44 26.34 -2.01 25.77
CA PHE A 44 25.49 -0.87 26.15
C PHE A 44 25.58 -0.59 27.65
N ASP A 45 25.44 0.67 28.05
CA ASP A 45 25.20 1.04 29.45
C ASP A 45 23.84 0.50 29.93
N GLU A 46 23.69 0.37 31.26
CA GLU A 46 22.52 -0.26 31.89
C GLU A 46 21.20 0.45 31.57
N GLU A 47 21.21 1.78 31.49
CA GLU A 47 20.02 2.57 31.14
C GLU A 47 19.60 2.28 29.69
N THR A 48 20.55 2.35 28.75
CA THR A 48 20.31 2.02 27.34
C THR A 48 19.83 0.58 27.17
N ARG A 49 20.45 -0.37 27.86
CA ARG A 49 20.09 -1.80 27.84
C ARG A 49 18.65 -2.02 28.29
N THR A 50 18.27 -1.48 29.44
CA THR A 50 16.93 -1.62 30.02
C THR A 50 15.88 -1.06 29.06
N ARG A 51 16.13 0.13 28.50
CA ARG A 51 15.22 0.77 27.55
C ARG A 51 15.09 -0.01 26.24
N ILE A 52 16.13 -0.70 25.79
CA ILE A 52 16.06 -1.59 24.62
C ILE A 52 15.20 -2.83 24.94
N LEU A 53 15.37 -3.43 26.12
CA LEU A 53 14.56 -4.59 26.54
C LEU A 53 13.08 -4.23 26.65
N GLU A 54 12.74 -3.11 27.29
CA GLU A 54 11.35 -2.63 27.42
C GLU A 54 10.72 -2.25 26.07
N GLY A 55 11.54 -1.78 25.13
CA GLY A 55 11.08 -1.31 23.81
C GLY A 55 10.87 -2.42 22.77
N VAL A 56 11.48 -3.60 22.97
CA VAL A 56 11.36 -4.73 22.03
C VAL A 56 10.23 -5.65 22.49
N PRO A 57 9.12 -5.75 21.74
CA PRO A 57 8.03 -6.62 22.13
C PRO A 57 8.45 -8.09 22.05
N ALA A 58 8.07 -8.89 23.05
CA ALA A 58 8.27 -10.34 23.06
C ALA A 58 7.45 -11.08 21.98
N THR A 59 6.52 -10.40 21.33
CA THR A 59 5.64 -10.95 20.30
C THR A 59 5.87 -10.29 18.94
N LYS A 60 5.76 -11.11 17.89
CA LYS A 60 5.75 -10.64 16.51
C LYS A 60 4.31 -10.34 16.10
N LYS A 61 4.07 -9.15 15.56
CA LYS A 61 2.79 -8.84 14.93
C LYS A 61 2.69 -9.58 13.60
N GLU A 62 1.63 -10.35 13.44
CA GLU A 62 1.25 -10.97 12.17
C GLU A 62 -0.09 -10.39 11.72
N ALA A 63 -0.34 -10.42 10.41
CA ALA A 63 -1.56 -9.90 9.82
C ALA A 63 -1.93 -10.74 8.60
N GLU A 64 -3.21 -10.74 8.29
CA GLU A 64 -3.76 -11.31 7.06
C GLU A 64 -4.46 -10.21 6.27
N ASP A 65 -4.39 -10.32 4.94
CA ASP A 65 -5.26 -9.59 4.05
C ASP A 65 -6.52 -10.44 3.84
N VAL A 66 -7.68 -9.92 4.26
CA VAL A 66 -8.93 -10.69 4.34
C VAL A 66 -9.98 -10.10 3.42
N LEU A 67 -10.59 -10.95 2.60
CA LEU A 67 -11.80 -10.65 1.85
C LEU A 67 -12.96 -11.53 2.33
N VAL A 68 -14.14 -10.94 2.42
CA VAL A 68 -15.36 -11.62 2.86
C VAL A 68 -16.45 -11.34 1.84
N ALA A 69 -17.09 -12.40 1.34
CA ALA A 69 -18.33 -12.29 0.59
C ALA A 69 -19.52 -12.65 1.48
N LEU A 70 -20.55 -11.82 1.43
CA LEU A 70 -21.77 -11.97 2.22
C LEU A 70 -22.96 -12.27 1.31
N ASN A 71 -23.90 -13.04 1.83
CA ASN A 71 -25.17 -13.31 1.18
C ASN A 71 -26.08 -12.08 1.30
N LEU A 72 -26.64 -11.62 0.18
CA LEU A 72 -27.51 -10.44 0.15
C LEU A 72 -28.75 -10.56 1.04
N ALA A 73 -29.36 -11.76 1.10
CA ALA A 73 -30.64 -11.96 1.77
C ALA A 73 -30.52 -11.96 3.30
N ASN A 74 -29.38 -12.37 3.86
CA ASN A 74 -29.26 -12.59 5.30
C ASN A 74 -27.90 -12.19 5.91
N GLY A 75 -26.97 -11.64 5.13
CA GLY A 75 -25.66 -11.20 5.59
C GLY A 75 -24.71 -12.32 6.03
N THR A 76 -25.07 -13.59 5.81
CA THR A 76 -24.19 -14.73 6.17
C THR A 76 -22.97 -14.80 5.26
N THR A 77 -21.83 -15.25 5.79
CA THR A 77 -20.61 -15.39 4.99
C THR A 77 -20.74 -16.54 4.00
N LEU A 78 -20.61 -16.23 2.71
CA LEU A 78 -20.55 -17.21 1.63
C LEU A 78 -19.14 -17.83 1.55
N TRP A 79 -18.13 -16.97 1.61
CA TRP A 79 -16.72 -17.38 1.69
C TRP A 79 -15.90 -16.29 2.37
N LYS A 80 -14.77 -16.72 2.95
CA LYS A 80 -13.73 -15.87 3.50
C LYS A 80 -12.39 -16.30 2.90
N ALA A 81 -11.72 -15.39 2.22
CA ALA A 81 -10.37 -15.60 1.71
C ALA A 81 -9.38 -14.86 2.62
N SER A 82 -8.37 -15.59 3.10
CA SER A 82 -7.26 -15.04 3.91
C SER A 82 -5.96 -15.25 3.14
N LEU A 83 -5.24 -14.17 2.87
CA LEU A 83 -3.90 -14.20 2.31
C LEU A 83 -2.92 -13.67 3.37
N LYS A 84 -1.66 -14.13 3.30
CA LYS A 84 -0.61 -13.63 4.19
C LYS A 84 -0.48 -12.12 4.03
N GLY A 85 -0.62 -11.37 5.11
CA GLY A 85 -0.43 -9.92 5.12
C GLY A 85 0.81 -9.51 5.90
N ILE A 86 1.02 -8.20 6.00
CA ILE A 86 1.94 -7.59 6.95
C ILE A 86 1.21 -6.53 7.78
N PRO A 87 1.61 -6.30 9.04
CA PRO A 87 0.98 -5.27 9.86
C PRO A 87 1.24 -3.85 9.28
N THR A 88 0.22 -3.26 8.67
CA THR A 88 0.24 -1.86 8.17
C THR A 88 -0.59 -0.91 9.03
N GLY A 89 -1.27 -1.42 10.06
CA GLY A 89 -2.30 -0.68 10.78
C GLY A 89 -3.49 -0.34 9.87
N ARG A 90 -4.26 0.69 10.24
CA ARG A 90 -5.45 1.15 9.48
C ARG A 90 -5.13 2.03 8.27
N THR A 91 -3.98 1.81 7.64
CA THR A 91 -3.52 2.62 6.50
C THR A 91 -3.80 1.95 5.16
N SER A 92 -3.95 0.63 5.13
CA SER A 92 -4.40 -0.13 3.96
C SER A 92 -5.92 -0.18 3.98
N SER A 93 -6.55 0.55 3.07
CA SER A 93 -8.01 0.71 3.02
C SER A 93 -8.54 0.77 1.58
N ALA A 94 -7.82 0.14 0.66
CA ALA A 94 -8.21 0.06 -0.75
C ALA A 94 -9.53 -0.71 -0.88
N THR A 95 -10.43 -0.20 -1.74
CA THR A 95 -11.68 -0.90 -2.07
C THR A 95 -11.39 -1.98 -3.11
N PRO A 96 -11.84 -3.24 -2.92
CA PRO A 96 -11.73 -4.27 -3.95
C PRO A 96 -12.67 -3.96 -5.12
N CYS A 97 -12.34 -4.47 -6.31
CA CYS A 97 -13.16 -4.35 -7.52
C CYS A 97 -13.64 -5.73 -7.96
N VAL A 98 -14.91 -5.86 -8.33
CA VAL A 98 -15.47 -7.07 -8.95
C VAL A 98 -15.66 -6.81 -10.44
N ALA A 99 -15.04 -7.62 -11.29
CA ALA A 99 -15.22 -7.56 -12.74
C ALA A 99 -15.01 -8.95 -13.35
N ASP A 100 -15.82 -9.30 -14.36
CA ASP A 100 -15.72 -10.56 -15.13
C ASP A 100 -15.63 -11.83 -14.26
N GLY A 101 -16.43 -11.91 -13.19
CA GLY A 101 -16.46 -13.05 -12.28
C GLY A 101 -15.25 -13.16 -11.34
N ARG A 102 -14.39 -12.15 -11.28
CA ARG A 102 -13.20 -12.07 -10.43
C ARG A 102 -13.30 -10.89 -9.46
N VAL A 103 -12.61 -11.02 -8.33
CA VAL A 103 -12.37 -9.94 -7.37
C VAL A 103 -10.89 -9.59 -7.41
N TYR A 104 -10.60 -8.31 -7.55
CA TYR A 104 -9.26 -7.75 -7.54
C TYR A 104 -9.10 -6.89 -6.29
N ALA A 105 -8.00 -7.05 -5.56
CA ALA A 105 -7.77 -6.30 -4.34
C ALA A 105 -6.29 -5.93 -4.16
N VAL A 106 -6.06 -4.82 -3.44
CA VAL A 106 -4.74 -4.44 -2.92
C VAL A 106 -4.70 -4.81 -1.46
N GLY A 107 -3.76 -5.69 -1.11
CA GLY A 107 -3.45 -6.05 0.26
C GLY A 107 -2.41 -5.13 0.88
N SER A 108 -1.90 -5.54 2.03
CA SER A 108 -0.86 -4.86 2.79
C SER A 108 0.45 -4.64 2.03
N ASN A 109 0.82 -5.55 1.12
CA ASN A 109 2.04 -5.49 0.30
C ASN A 109 1.93 -6.26 -1.03
N ARG A 110 0.72 -6.40 -1.57
CA ARG A 110 0.44 -7.21 -2.75
C ARG A 110 -0.77 -6.69 -3.51
N VAL A 111 -0.87 -7.06 -4.77
CA VAL A 111 -2.11 -6.98 -5.56
C VAL A 111 -2.47 -8.40 -5.96
N PHE A 112 -3.72 -8.78 -5.78
CA PHE A 112 -4.15 -10.16 -5.98
C PHE A 112 -5.54 -10.23 -6.60
N CYS A 113 -5.82 -11.39 -7.19
CA CYS A 113 -7.08 -11.73 -7.78
C CYS A 113 -7.59 -13.07 -7.24
N ILE A 114 -8.88 -13.13 -6.96
CA ILE A 114 -9.59 -14.34 -6.56
C ILE A 114 -10.86 -14.50 -7.39
N GLU A 115 -11.38 -15.73 -7.48
CA GLU A 115 -12.69 -16.00 -8.06
C GLU A 115 -13.81 -15.38 -7.18
N ALA A 116 -14.71 -14.61 -7.78
CA ALA A 116 -15.77 -13.94 -7.02
C ALA A 116 -16.76 -14.91 -6.37
N LYS A 117 -17.00 -16.07 -7.00
CA LYS A 117 -17.96 -17.07 -6.52
C LYS A 117 -17.41 -17.92 -5.37
N THR A 118 -16.12 -18.23 -5.38
CA THR A 118 -15.53 -19.24 -4.48
C THR A 118 -14.51 -18.67 -3.51
N GLY A 119 -13.98 -17.47 -3.78
CA GLY A 119 -12.90 -16.86 -3.03
C GLY A 119 -11.52 -17.48 -3.28
N LYS A 120 -11.39 -18.41 -4.24
CA LYS A 120 -10.13 -19.09 -4.53
C LYS A 120 -9.13 -18.19 -5.26
N PRO A 121 -7.84 -18.25 -4.94
CA PRO A 121 -6.82 -17.43 -5.59
C PRO A 121 -6.68 -17.76 -7.08
N VAL A 122 -6.54 -16.73 -7.90
CA VAL A 122 -6.25 -16.82 -9.34
C VAL A 122 -4.80 -16.41 -9.59
N TRP A 123 -4.38 -15.24 -9.08
CA TRP A 123 -3.00 -14.79 -9.09
C TRP A 123 -2.72 -13.85 -7.90
N ASP A 124 -1.44 -13.73 -7.53
CA ASP A 124 -0.97 -12.90 -6.42
C ASP A 124 0.41 -12.33 -6.77
N VAL A 125 0.53 -11.00 -6.71
CA VAL A 125 1.74 -10.27 -7.10
C VAL A 125 2.22 -9.43 -5.93
N PRO A 126 3.42 -9.69 -5.38
CA PRO A 126 4.01 -8.83 -4.36
C PRO A 126 4.34 -7.46 -4.95
N VAL A 127 4.10 -6.41 -4.17
CA VAL A 127 4.44 -5.03 -4.56
C VAL A 127 5.29 -4.37 -3.49
N ASP A 128 6.23 -3.53 -3.92
CA ASP A 128 7.08 -2.75 -3.01
C ASP A 128 6.37 -1.46 -2.58
N SER A 129 5.22 -1.63 -1.95
CA SER A 129 4.43 -0.54 -1.38
C SER A 129 3.63 -1.04 -0.19
N LYS A 130 3.40 -0.16 0.79
CA LYS A 130 2.71 -0.49 2.04
C LYS A 130 1.68 0.61 2.36
N GLY A 131 0.61 0.22 3.05
CA GLY A 131 -0.43 1.18 3.48
C GLY A 131 -1.13 1.82 2.29
N VAL A 132 -1.50 1.01 1.29
CA VAL A 132 -2.16 1.49 0.08
C VAL A 132 -3.66 1.65 0.37
N ALA A 133 -4.17 2.86 0.12
CA ALA A 133 -5.58 3.21 0.20
C ALA A 133 -6.20 3.46 -1.19
N SER A 134 -5.39 3.47 -2.25
CA SER A 134 -5.86 3.57 -3.63
C SER A 134 -6.70 2.33 -4.00
N SER A 135 -7.95 2.55 -4.36
CA SER A 135 -8.85 1.48 -4.82
C SER A 135 -8.47 0.99 -6.21
N ILE A 136 -8.91 -0.20 -6.57
CA ILE A 136 -8.63 -0.79 -7.88
C ILE A 136 -9.60 -0.27 -8.94
N LEU A 137 -9.06 0.07 -10.11
CA LEU A 137 -9.79 0.23 -11.35
C LEU A 137 -9.57 -1.02 -12.23
N VAL A 138 -10.63 -1.57 -12.81
CA VAL A 138 -10.53 -2.59 -13.87
C VAL A 138 -11.12 -2.03 -15.15
N GLU A 139 -10.33 -1.99 -16.22
CA GLU A 139 -10.75 -1.46 -17.53
C GLU A 139 -9.95 -2.14 -18.66
N ASP A 140 -10.62 -2.53 -19.74
CA ASP A 140 -10.01 -3.18 -20.93
C ASP A 140 -9.00 -4.30 -20.60
N GLY A 141 -9.40 -5.21 -19.70
CA GLY A 141 -8.56 -6.32 -19.27
C GLY A 141 -7.33 -5.92 -18.45
N LYS A 142 -7.29 -4.70 -17.91
CA LYS A 142 -6.22 -4.21 -17.05
C LYS A 142 -6.73 -3.89 -15.65
N VAL A 143 -5.93 -4.24 -14.65
CA VAL A 143 -6.11 -3.86 -13.26
C VAL A 143 -5.15 -2.71 -12.99
N VAL A 144 -5.68 -1.54 -12.64
CA VAL A 144 -4.92 -0.30 -12.46
C VAL A 144 -5.07 0.17 -11.02
N SER A 145 -3.95 0.46 -10.36
CA SER A 145 -3.94 1.03 -9.01
C SER A 145 -2.73 1.93 -8.79
N LEU A 146 -2.87 2.92 -7.91
CA LEU A 146 -1.77 3.78 -7.47
C LEU A 146 -1.11 3.15 -6.24
N ILE A 147 -0.09 2.32 -6.47
CA ILE A 147 0.58 1.47 -5.48
C ILE A 147 2.06 1.86 -5.37
N GLY A 148 2.35 3.01 -4.76
CA GLY A 148 3.66 3.66 -4.83
C GLY A 148 3.84 4.41 -6.15
N ARG A 149 3.53 3.75 -7.27
CA ARG A 149 3.38 4.33 -8.62
C ARG A 149 2.11 3.82 -9.28
N LEU A 150 1.56 4.60 -10.21
CA LEU A 150 0.43 4.12 -11.00
C LEU A 150 0.89 2.95 -11.86
N THR A 151 0.27 1.80 -11.65
CA THR A 151 0.70 0.54 -12.26
C THR A 151 -0.51 -0.16 -12.85
N ALA A 152 -0.34 -0.72 -14.05
CA ALA A 152 -1.32 -1.63 -14.64
C ALA A 152 -0.78 -3.05 -14.68
N PHE A 153 -1.67 -3.98 -14.36
CA PHE A 153 -1.47 -5.41 -14.46
C PHE A 153 -2.47 -5.99 -15.45
N ASP A 154 -2.09 -7.07 -16.12
CA ASP A 154 -3.00 -7.88 -16.90
C ASP A 154 -4.03 -8.54 -15.96
N ALA A 155 -5.32 -8.36 -16.22
CA ALA A 155 -6.39 -8.82 -15.33
C ALA A 155 -6.48 -10.35 -15.23
N THR A 156 -5.98 -11.09 -16.22
CA THR A 156 -6.05 -12.55 -16.23
C THR A 156 -4.85 -13.19 -15.54
N THR A 157 -3.67 -12.59 -15.66
CA THR A 157 -2.40 -13.19 -15.26
C THR A 157 -1.71 -12.47 -14.09
N GLY A 158 -2.11 -11.23 -13.80
CA GLY A 158 -1.42 -10.36 -12.86
C GLY A 158 -0.08 -9.81 -13.38
N LYS A 159 0.33 -10.12 -14.62
CA LYS A 159 1.60 -9.63 -15.16
C LYS A 159 1.58 -8.10 -15.27
N THR A 160 2.60 -7.43 -14.75
CA THR A 160 2.77 -5.99 -14.93
C THR A 160 2.87 -5.64 -16.42
N LEU A 161 1.98 -4.76 -16.89
CA LEU A 161 1.96 -4.25 -18.25
C LEU A 161 2.77 -2.96 -18.36
N TRP A 162 2.56 -2.04 -17.42
CA TRP A 162 3.30 -0.79 -17.35
C TRP A 162 3.32 -0.23 -15.92
N VAL A 163 4.32 0.60 -15.66
CA VAL A 163 4.47 1.38 -14.42
C VAL A 163 4.76 2.83 -14.83
N SER A 164 3.92 3.77 -14.40
CA SER A 164 4.13 5.19 -14.68
C SER A 164 5.41 5.69 -13.99
N LYS A 165 6.21 6.49 -14.70
CA LYS A 165 7.49 7.01 -14.19
C LYS A 165 7.29 8.19 -13.23
N ASP A 166 6.34 9.06 -13.56
CA ASP A 166 6.21 10.39 -12.94
C ASP A 166 5.01 10.50 -12.00
N LEU A 167 4.12 9.50 -11.99
CA LEU A 167 2.97 9.46 -11.09
C LEU A 167 3.23 8.54 -9.88
N SER A 168 3.46 9.16 -8.72
CA SER A 168 3.68 8.47 -7.45
C SER A 168 2.60 8.79 -6.40
N GLY A 169 2.34 7.83 -5.52
CA GLY A 169 1.37 7.96 -4.44
C GLY A 169 0.80 6.61 -4.02
N ASN A 170 -0.11 6.62 -3.05
CA ASN A 170 -0.75 5.41 -2.54
C ASN A 170 -2.20 5.60 -2.05
N ARG A 171 -2.83 6.76 -2.34
CA ARG A 171 -4.15 7.11 -1.78
C ARG A 171 -5.22 7.38 -2.83
N ALA A 172 -4.91 8.19 -3.84
CA ALA A 172 -5.88 8.54 -4.87
C ALA A 172 -6.23 7.29 -5.69
N SER A 173 -7.51 7.04 -5.91
CA SER A 173 -7.95 5.93 -6.76
C SER A 173 -7.97 6.41 -8.22
N PRO A 174 -7.41 5.64 -9.17
CA PRO A 174 -7.58 5.93 -10.60
C PRO A 174 -9.04 5.72 -11.02
N VAL A 175 -9.50 6.51 -11.98
CA VAL A 175 -10.85 6.41 -12.57
C VAL A 175 -10.75 6.52 -14.08
N VAL A 176 -11.77 6.03 -14.80
CA VAL A 176 -11.87 6.22 -16.24
C VAL A 176 -12.61 7.52 -16.53
N TRP A 177 -12.03 8.37 -17.37
CA TRP A 177 -12.73 9.51 -17.95
C TRP A 177 -12.92 9.27 -19.44
N LYS A 178 -14.18 9.31 -19.88
CA LYS A 178 -14.59 9.02 -21.27
C LYS A 178 -15.44 10.15 -21.83
N GLN A 179 -15.07 10.63 -23.01
CA GLN A 179 -15.81 11.62 -23.79
C GLN A 179 -15.88 11.13 -25.24
N GLY A 180 -17.06 10.72 -25.69
CA GLY A 180 -17.23 10.09 -27.00
C GLY A 180 -16.34 8.84 -27.16
N LYS A 181 -15.44 8.89 -28.16
CA LYS A 181 -14.45 7.81 -28.42
C LYS A 181 -13.17 7.93 -27.59
N ARG A 182 -12.91 9.09 -26.97
CA ARG A 182 -11.71 9.32 -26.16
C ARG A 182 -11.92 8.72 -24.77
N LYS A 183 -10.96 7.94 -24.31
CA LYS A 183 -10.94 7.33 -22.97
C LYS A 183 -9.53 7.42 -22.39
N MET A 184 -9.41 7.75 -21.11
CA MET A 184 -8.14 7.78 -20.40
C MET A 184 -8.36 7.39 -18.95
N ILE A 185 -7.28 7.00 -18.28
CA ILE A 185 -7.26 6.95 -16.83
C ILE A 185 -7.03 8.38 -16.34
N VAL A 186 -7.70 8.77 -15.27
CA VAL A 186 -7.38 9.98 -14.53
C VAL A 186 -7.02 9.59 -13.11
N CYS A 187 -5.93 10.14 -12.61
CA CYS A 187 -5.48 9.88 -11.25
C CYS A 187 -4.93 11.15 -10.63
N ASN A 188 -5.24 11.35 -9.35
CA ASN A 188 -4.70 12.46 -8.58
C ASN A 188 -3.34 12.06 -7.98
N SER A 189 -2.43 13.02 -7.88
CA SER A 189 -1.14 12.92 -7.21
C SER A 189 -1.03 14.03 -6.16
N SER A 190 -0.02 14.01 -5.30
CA SER A 190 0.13 15.06 -4.28
C SER A 190 0.27 16.48 -4.83
N ARG A 191 0.68 16.65 -6.10
CA ARG A 191 0.95 17.96 -6.72
C ARG A 191 0.04 18.30 -7.89
N SER A 192 -0.55 17.29 -8.52
CA SER A 192 -1.28 17.45 -9.77
C SER A 192 -2.27 16.34 -10.00
N VAL A 193 -3.27 16.62 -10.83
CA VAL A 193 -4.10 15.60 -11.44
C VAL A 193 -3.60 15.35 -12.85
N VAL A 194 -3.51 14.08 -13.23
CA VAL A 194 -2.98 13.66 -14.53
C VAL A 194 -3.99 12.82 -15.28
N GLY A 195 -4.06 13.03 -16.60
CA GLY A 195 -4.67 12.11 -17.54
C GLY A 195 -3.61 11.19 -18.12
N VAL A 196 -3.89 9.89 -18.13
CA VAL A 196 -2.93 8.83 -18.47
C VAL A 196 -3.53 7.92 -19.54
N ASP A 197 -2.73 7.61 -20.56
CA ASP A 197 -3.11 6.65 -21.58
C ASP A 197 -3.15 5.22 -20.99
N LEU A 198 -4.28 4.54 -21.19
CA LEU A 198 -4.53 3.21 -20.62
C LEU A 198 -3.62 2.12 -21.22
N ALA A 199 -3.17 2.28 -22.47
CA ALA A 199 -2.39 1.28 -23.17
C ALA A 199 -0.95 1.22 -22.66
N ASN A 200 -0.33 2.36 -22.37
CA ASN A 200 1.10 2.44 -22.07
C ASN A 200 1.45 3.16 -20.75
N GLY A 201 0.50 3.80 -20.08
CA GLY A 201 0.74 4.51 -18.83
C GLY A 201 1.40 5.88 -18.98
N GLU A 202 1.48 6.43 -20.19
CA GLU A 202 2.03 7.76 -20.47
C GLU A 202 1.07 8.86 -20.04
N ILE A 203 1.62 9.93 -19.48
CA ILE A 203 0.85 11.11 -19.10
C ILE A 203 0.53 11.89 -20.38
N VAL A 204 -0.77 12.05 -20.66
CA VAL A 204 -1.29 12.80 -21.80
C VAL A 204 -1.42 14.28 -21.48
N TRP A 205 -1.78 14.60 -20.24
CA TRP A 205 -1.85 15.96 -19.72
C TRP A 205 -1.72 15.96 -18.19
N GLU A 206 -1.31 17.10 -17.66
CA GLU A 206 -1.19 17.36 -16.22
C GLU A 206 -1.83 18.72 -15.91
N ALA A 207 -2.57 18.80 -14.81
CA ALA A 207 -3.21 20.03 -14.36
C ALA A 207 -2.89 20.31 -12.88
N PRO A 208 -2.74 21.60 -12.49
CA PRO A 208 -2.44 22.00 -11.12
C PRO A 208 -3.65 21.83 -10.22
N ALA A 209 -3.87 20.60 -9.76
CA ALA A 209 -4.90 20.25 -8.79
C ALA A 209 -4.49 18.95 -8.08
N GLY A 210 -3.56 19.08 -7.13
CA GLY A 210 -3.03 17.95 -6.37
C GLY A 210 -3.88 17.57 -5.16
N GLY A 211 -3.68 16.37 -4.65
CA GLY A 211 -4.36 15.88 -3.46
C GLY A 211 -4.27 14.36 -3.32
N SER A 212 -5.16 13.80 -2.53
CA SER A 212 -5.30 12.35 -2.37
C SER A 212 -6.73 11.88 -2.62
N SER A 213 -7.59 12.79 -3.09
CA SER A 213 -8.97 12.48 -3.43
C SER A 213 -9.02 11.74 -4.77
N THR A 214 -9.97 10.80 -4.87
CA THR A 214 -10.32 10.17 -6.14
C THR A 214 -10.97 11.22 -7.04
N PRO A 215 -10.48 11.47 -8.26
CA PRO A 215 -11.13 12.34 -9.23
C PRO A 215 -12.52 11.82 -9.59
N VAL A 216 -13.45 12.72 -9.90
CA VAL A 216 -14.81 12.36 -10.34
C VAL A 216 -15.08 13.00 -11.71
N PRO A 217 -15.07 12.20 -12.79
CA PRO A 217 -15.48 12.68 -14.10
C PRO A 217 -17.00 12.73 -14.23
N SER A 218 -17.53 13.75 -14.90
CA SER A 218 -18.93 13.89 -15.28
C SER A 218 -19.05 14.62 -16.62
N GLY A 219 -19.28 13.89 -17.70
CA GLY A 219 -19.26 14.45 -19.06
C GLY A 219 -17.90 15.08 -19.38
N GLU A 220 -17.89 16.38 -19.66
CA GLU A 220 -16.67 17.16 -19.93
C GLU A 220 -16.01 17.73 -18.68
N LEU A 221 -16.62 17.53 -17.51
CA LEU A 221 -16.09 18.01 -16.24
C LEU A 221 -15.25 16.92 -15.58
N LEU A 222 -14.12 17.33 -15.02
CA LEU A 222 -13.36 16.53 -14.09
C LEU A 222 -13.28 17.29 -12.76
N ILE A 223 -13.88 16.71 -11.72
CA ILE A 223 -13.92 17.31 -10.40
C ILE A 223 -12.86 16.65 -9.52
N VAL A 224 -12.01 17.47 -8.91
CA VAL A 224 -11.00 17.02 -7.95
C VAL A 224 -11.07 17.90 -6.72
N HIS A 225 -10.99 17.28 -5.55
CA HIS A 225 -10.80 18.02 -4.30
C HIS A 225 -9.29 18.22 -4.11
N ALA A 226 -8.82 19.44 -4.38
CA ALA A 226 -7.42 19.82 -4.30
C ALA A 226 -7.08 20.52 -2.98
N LYS A 227 -5.80 20.51 -2.60
CA LYS A 227 -5.27 21.24 -1.44
C LYS A 227 -4.14 22.17 -1.86
#